data_AF-A0A017HQB6-F1
#
_entry.id   AF-A0A017HQB6-F1
#
_cell.length_a   1.000
_cell.length_b   1.000
_cell.length_c   1.000
_cell.angle_alpha   90.00
_cell.angle_beta   90.00
_cell.angle_gamma   90.00
#
_symmetry.space_group_name_H-M   'P 1'
#
loop_
_entity.id
_entity.type
_entity.pdbx_description
1 polymer ?
#
loop_
_entity_poly.entity_id
_entity_poly.type
_entity_poly.pdbx_seq_one_letter_code
_entity_poly.pdbx_strand_id
1 'polypeptide(L)'
;MLLPVQGRSVPDEPEVKAQGKGGGQPPRAFWDDMIVAVAGLLLHGQLVPQRQAEVKNAMLDWAADHGHDISESAVKDKAKKLFEAYQTEGRNFLKGGS
;
A
#
# COMPACT_ATOMS: atom_id res chain seq x y z
N MET A 1 -12.95 -33.70 -36.02
CA MET A 1 -13.98 -32.99 -35.25
C MET A 1 -13.31 -32.44 -34.00
N LEU A 2 -13.26 -31.11 -33.86
CA LEU A 2 -12.60 -30.40 -32.77
C LEU A 2 -13.62 -30.19 -31.63
N LEU A 3 -13.22 -30.53 -30.40
CA LEU A 3 -14.01 -30.29 -29.18
C LEU A 3 -13.98 -28.78 -28.84
N PRO A 4 -15.08 -28.16 -28.41
CA PRO A 4 -15.06 -26.76 -27.97
C PRO A 4 -14.32 -26.65 -26.63
N VAL A 5 -13.38 -25.70 -26.57
CA VAL A 5 -12.72 -25.28 -25.33
C VAL A 5 -13.75 -24.56 -24.47
N GLN A 6 -14.23 -25.24 -23.42
CA GLN A 6 -15.06 -24.59 -22.40
C GLN A 6 -14.20 -23.54 -21.69
N GLY A 7 -14.60 -22.27 -21.82
CA GLY A 7 -13.96 -21.15 -21.15
C GLY A 7 -13.87 -21.40 -19.65
N ARG A 8 -12.66 -21.31 -19.11
CA ARG A 8 -12.44 -21.19 -17.66
C ARG A 8 -13.14 -19.92 -17.21
N SER A 9 -14.22 -20.05 -16.46
CA SER A 9 -14.75 -18.96 -15.66
C SER A 9 -13.67 -18.57 -14.66
N VAL A 10 -13.05 -17.42 -14.89
CA VAL A 10 -12.25 -16.74 -13.87
C VAL A 10 -13.21 -16.47 -12.71
N PRO A 11 -12.93 -16.92 -11.47
CA PRO A 11 -13.73 -16.49 -10.34
C PRO A 11 -13.63 -14.97 -10.25
N ASP A 12 -14.80 -14.34 -10.31
CA ASP A 12 -15.06 -12.91 -10.11
C ASP A 12 -14.19 -12.41 -8.95
N GLU A 13 -13.08 -11.74 -9.27
CA GLU A 13 -12.37 -10.92 -8.30
C GLU A 13 -13.40 -9.88 -7.85
N PRO A 14 -13.68 -9.75 -6.54
CA PRO A 14 -14.68 -8.80 -6.10
C PRO A 14 -14.19 -7.40 -6.48
N GLU A 15 -14.80 -6.81 -7.51
CA GLU A 15 -14.67 -5.40 -7.83
C GLU A 15 -14.95 -4.62 -6.55
N VAL A 16 -13.89 -4.07 -5.96
CA VAL A 16 -13.98 -3.22 -4.78
C VAL A 16 -14.77 -1.99 -5.21
N LYS A 17 -16.08 -2.03 -4.95
CA LYS A 17 -16.97 -0.91 -5.21
C LYS A 17 -16.46 0.28 -4.41
N ALA A 18 -15.97 1.28 -5.13
CA ALA A 18 -15.68 2.60 -4.61
C ALA A 18 -16.95 3.17 -3.97
N GLN A 19 -17.08 3.01 -2.65
CA GLN A 19 -18.15 3.62 -1.87
C GLN A 19 -17.63 4.94 -1.32
N GLY A 20 -17.96 6.01 -2.04
CA GLY A 20 -17.62 7.37 -1.66
C GLY A 20 -18.32 7.86 -0.38
N LYS A 21 -17.65 8.82 0.25
CA LYS A 21 -18.15 9.87 1.17
C LYS A 21 -18.87 9.38 2.43
N GLY A 22 -18.16 8.63 3.27
CA GLY A 22 -18.48 8.49 4.69
C GLY A 22 -17.33 9.05 5.53
N GLY A 23 -17.54 10.18 6.20
CA GLY A 23 -16.58 10.83 7.11
C GLY A 23 -16.41 10.03 8.41
N GLY A 24 -15.93 8.80 8.29
CA GLY A 24 -15.59 7.91 9.39
C GLY A 24 -14.13 7.48 9.30
N GLN A 25 -13.51 7.19 10.44
CA GLN A 25 -12.16 6.62 10.47
C GLN A 25 -12.16 5.31 9.67
N PRO A 26 -11.21 5.10 8.74
CA PRO A 26 -11.12 3.86 7.97
C PRO A 26 -11.03 2.65 8.90
N PRO A 27 -11.58 1.49 8.49
CA PRO A 27 -11.52 0.27 9.29
C PRO A 27 -10.07 -0.14 9.54
N ARG A 28 -9.83 -0.92 10.59
CA ARG A 28 -8.47 -1.40 10.91
C ARG A 28 -7.80 -2.12 9.74
N ALA A 29 -8.56 -2.96 9.03
CA ALA A 29 -8.07 -3.68 7.86
C ALA A 29 -7.47 -2.76 6.79
N PHE A 30 -8.14 -1.64 6.48
CA PHE A 30 -7.63 -0.64 5.54
C PHE A 30 -6.24 -0.11 5.93
N TRP A 31 -6.03 0.16 7.22
CA TRP A 31 -4.74 0.65 7.71
C TRP A 31 -3.64 -0.40 7.59
N ASP A 32 -3.97 -1.66 7.87
CA ASP A 32 -3.03 -2.78 7.79
C ASP A 32 -2.66 -3.03 6.31
N ASP A 33 -3.64 -3.05 5.40
CA ASP A 33 -3.44 -3.21 3.96
C ASP A 33 -2.56 -2.10 3.38
N MET A 34 -2.82 -0.84 3.74
CA MET A 34 -2.01 0.30 3.31
C MET A 34 -0.55 0.16 3.78
N ILE A 35 -0.35 -0.20 5.05
CA ILE A 35 1.00 -0.35 5.62
C ILE A 35 1.75 -1.47 4.90
N VAL A 36 1.09 -2.61 4.65
CA VAL A 36 1.68 -3.75 3.93
C VAL A 36 2.05 -3.36 2.51
N ALA A 37 1.15 -2.67 1.80
CA ALA A 37 1.40 -2.23 0.44
C ALA A 37 2.62 -1.30 0.35
N VAL A 38 2.66 -0.24 1.18
CA VAL A 38 3.77 0.72 1.19
C VAL A 38 5.07 0.07 1.66
N ALA A 39 5.02 -0.83 2.65
CA ALA A 39 6.18 -1.62 3.06
C ALA A 39 6.72 -2.50 1.92
N GLY A 40 5.85 -3.10 1.12
CA GLY A 40 6.23 -3.85 -0.08
C GLY A 40 6.98 -2.97 -1.08
N LEU A 41 6.51 -1.75 -1.35
CA LEU A 41 7.20 -0.79 -2.23
C LEU A 41 8.61 -0.47 -1.74
N LEU A 42 8.77 -0.29 -0.43
CA LEU A 42 10.05 -0.02 0.22
C LEU A 42 11.01 -1.23 0.12
N LEU A 43 10.50 -2.44 0.38
CA LEU A 43 11.28 -3.68 0.35
C LEU A 43 11.77 -4.01 -1.06
N HIS A 44 10.93 -3.82 -2.07
CA HIS A 44 11.26 -4.09 -3.47
C HIS A 44 12.06 -2.96 -4.14
N GLY A 45 12.35 -1.87 -3.43
CA GLY A 45 13.07 -0.71 -3.97
C GLY A 45 12.27 0.10 -5.00
N GLN A 46 10.96 -0.10 -5.09
CA GLN A 46 10.06 0.71 -5.92
C GLN A 46 9.84 2.10 -5.32
N LEU A 47 9.95 2.19 -3.99
CA LEU A 47 10.00 3.44 -3.24
C LEU A 47 11.31 3.48 -2.44
N VAL A 48 12.17 4.46 -2.74
CA VAL A 48 13.45 4.67 -2.03
C VAL A 48 13.40 6.04 -1.36
N PRO A 49 12.73 6.14 -0.20
CA PRO A 49 12.46 7.44 0.39
C PRO A 49 13.74 8.03 0.98
N GLN A 50 14.02 9.29 0.64
CA GLN A 50 15.04 10.11 1.29
C GLN A 50 14.46 10.87 2.48
N ARG A 51 13.14 11.08 2.50
CA ARG A 51 12.43 11.83 3.54
C ARG A 51 11.15 11.11 3.93
N GLN A 52 10.74 11.27 5.19
CA GLN A 52 9.45 10.78 5.70
C GLN A 52 8.26 11.25 4.83
N ALA A 53 8.35 12.46 4.26
CA ALA A 53 7.30 13.02 3.41
C ALA A 53 6.99 12.14 2.18
N GLU A 54 7.98 11.43 1.63
CA GLU A 54 7.77 10.55 0.46
C GLU A 54 6.98 9.29 0.84
N VAL A 55 7.25 8.72 2.02
CA VAL A 55 6.45 7.61 2.58
C VAL A 55 5.02 8.07 2.89
N LYS A 56 4.88 9.29 3.44
CA LYS A 56 3.57 9.90 3.72
C LYS A 56 2.77 10.06 2.42
N ASN A 57 3.38 10.60 1.37
CA ASN A 57 2.72 10.80 0.09
C ASN A 57 2.30 9.45 -0.52
N ALA A 58 3.17 8.44 -0.50
CA ALA A 58 2.81 7.10 -0.97
C ALA A 58 1.62 6.48 -0.21
N MET A 59 1.48 6.74 1.09
CA MET A 59 0.31 6.33 1.87
C MET A 59 -0.97 7.06 1.45
N LEU A 60 -0.87 8.37 1.21
CA LEU A 60 -2.00 9.18 0.77
C LEU A 60 -2.45 8.81 -0.64
N ASP A 61 -1.50 8.58 -1.55
CA ASP A 61 -1.76 8.16 -2.92
C ASP A 61 -2.45 6.79 -2.93
N TRP A 62 -1.92 5.82 -2.17
CA TRP A 62 -2.56 4.50 -2.03
C TRP A 62 -3.98 4.61 -1.46
N ALA A 63 -4.19 5.47 -0.45
CA ALA A 63 -5.51 5.69 0.13
C ALA A 63 -6.51 6.28 -0.88
N ALA A 64 -6.06 7.28 -1.66
CA ALA A 64 -6.87 7.90 -2.70
C ALA A 64 -7.26 6.89 -3.79
N ASP A 65 -6.33 6.04 -4.21
CA ASP A 65 -6.56 4.96 -5.17
C ASP A 65 -7.57 3.93 -4.66
N HIS A 66 -7.65 3.72 -3.34
CA HIS A 66 -8.61 2.83 -2.68
C HIS A 66 -9.91 3.55 -2.26
N GLY A 67 -10.15 4.77 -2.77
CA GLY A 67 -11.39 5.52 -2.55
C GLY A 67 -11.51 6.17 -1.17
N HIS A 68 -10.41 6.29 -0.44
CA HIS A 68 -10.35 6.90 0.89
C HIS A 68 -9.58 8.21 0.89
N ASP A 69 -10.26 9.29 1.26
CA ASP A 69 -9.63 10.58 1.53
C ASP A 69 -9.29 10.66 3.03
N ILE A 70 -8.02 10.45 3.37
CA ILE A 70 -7.51 10.44 4.74
C ILE A 70 -6.63 11.66 5.01
N SER A 71 -6.69 12.19 6.22
CA SER A 71 -5.91 13.37 6.57
C SER A 71 -4.42 13.08 6.67
N GLU A 72 -3.59 14.04 6.27
CA GLU A 72 -2.14 13.95 6.43
C GLU A 72 -1.72 13.67 7.88
N SER A 73 -2.45 14.24 8.84
CA SER A 73 -2.23 14.04 10.27
C SER A 73 -2.48 12.58 10.69
N ALA A 74 -3.45 11.88 10.08
CA ALA A 74 -3.75 10.49 10.40
C ALA A 74 -2.66 9.51 9.91
N VAL A 75 -1.98 9.84 8.80
CA VAL A 75 -0.88 9.01 8.26
C VAL A 75 0.49 9.34 8.83
N LYS A 76 0.68 10.54 9.40
CA LYS A 76 1.99 11.06 9.82
C LYS A 76 2.76 10.11 10.74
N ASP A 77 2.11 9.60 11.79
CA ASP A 77 2.76 8.73 12.77
C ASP A 77 3.11 7.35 12.18
N LYS A 78 2.29 6.84 11.26
CA LYS A 78 2.53 5.57 10.57
C LYS A 78 3.67 5.70 9.58
N ALA A 79 3.68 6.78 8.79
CA ALA A 79 4.75 7.13 7.87
C ALA A 79 6.09 7.31 8.61
N LYS A 80 6.07 7.90 9.82
CA LYS A 80 7.26 8.02 10.67
C LYS A 80 7.85 6.64 10.99
N LYS A 81 7.02 5.73 11.51
CA LYS A 81 7.45 4.38 11.90
C LYS A 81 8.00 3.59 10.71
N LEU A 82 7.34 3.64 9.56
CA LEU A 82 7.82 2.98 8.34
C LEU A 82 9.15 3.57 7.86
N PHE A 83 9.30 4.90 7.87
CA PHE A 83 10.54 5.55 7.45
C PHE A 83 11.71 5.25 8.41
N GLU A 84 11.45 5.23 9.72
CA GLU A 84 12.45 4.84 10.72
C GLU A 84 12.86 3.37 10.58
N ALA A 85 11.91 2.47 10.36
CA ALA A 85 12.17 1.06 10.09
C ALA A 85 12.98 0.88 8.79
N TYR A 86 12.62 1.57 7.72
CA TYR A 86 13.36 1.54 6.45
C TYR A 86 14.80 2.05 6.60
N GLN A 87 15.02 3.13 7.34
CA GLN A 87 16.37 3.64 7.58
C GLN A 87 17.23 2.72 8.44
N THR A 88 16.62 2.06 9.43
CA THR A 88 17.31 1.18 10.38
C THR A 88 17.59 -0.19 9.76
N GLU A 89 16.62 -0.78 9.08
CA GLU A 89 16.67 -2.15 8.56
C GLU A 89 16.89 -2.19 7.05
N GLY A 90 16.15 -1.40 6.28
CA GLY A 90 16.23 -1.36 4.81
C GLY A 90 17.61 -0.93 4.29
N ARG A 91 18.27 0.04 4.96
CA ARG A 91 19.63 0.46 4.59
C ARG A 91 20.69 -0.61 4.88
N ASN A 92 20.46 -1.47 5.87
CA ASN A 92 21.36 -2.59 6.21
C ASN A 92 21.10 -3.80 5.30
N PHE A 93 19.84 -4.08 4.95
CA PHE A 93 19.47 -5.18 4.05
C PHE A 93 19.96 -4.93 2.61
N LEU A 94 19.82 -3.72 2.07
CA LEU A 94 20.29 -3.39 0.71
C LEU A 94 21.81 -3.29 0.59
N LYS A 95 22.54 -3.11 1.71
CA LYS A 95 24.01 -3.06 1.74
C LYS A 95 24.66 -4.42 2.07
N GLY A 96 23.88 -5.41 2.50
CA GLY A 96 24.37 -6.72 2.94
C GLY A 96 24.49 -7.78 1.85
N GLY A 97 24.16 -7.46 0.60
CA GLY A 97 24.43 -8.31 -0.56
C GLY A 97 25.86 -8.10 -1.08
N SER A 98 26.85 -8.44 -0.27
CA SER A 98 28.26 -8.55 -0.68
C SER A 98 28.52 -9.87 -1.38
#